data_AF-A0AAP2JYS5-F1
#
_entry.id   AF-A0AAP2JYS5-F1
#
_cell.length_a   1.000
_cell.length_b   1.000
_cell.length_c   1.000
_cell.angle_alpha   90.00
_cell.angle_beta   90.00
_cell.angle_gamma   90.00
#
_symmetry.space_group_name_H-M   'P 1'
#
loop_
_entity.id
_entity.type
_entity.pdbx_description
1 polymer ?
#
loop_
_entity_poly.entity_id
_entity_poly.type
_entity_poly.pdbx_seq_one_letter_code
_entity_poly.pdbx_strand_id
1 'polypeptide(L)'
;MNIAPTSSTFYYKADHNDATTVIKTLNNELLKIEKELYNQYEPSPERKNELNSKAFENINIIEDILKNKEEINIKSIKRLQELNVMYGMAAMKSGDTEWESFGLSKEVFENNEKFFNSTDCLLSTSEQLKQKIDIEKRLTYWNTCQYNFAYNIVYEGMSAPSDLTQNDFHHHFEQCSRSNISNDIAIAAANAKCAENLCKSSLTEQQKSSDILMNTTLRLNKFYHDYINTPSADLNDDIRSDAFFLVKNLSVYLPFEIKEKFGIN
;
A
#
# COMPACT_ATOMS: atom_id res chain seq x y z
N MET A 1 14.65 -2.95 16.90
CA MET A 1 14.86 -4.42 17.04
C MET A 1 15.22 -4.91 15.64
N ASN A 2 16.44 -5.42 15.43
CA ASN A 2 16.87 -5.89 14.11
C ASN A 2 16.05 -7.13 13.75
N ILE A 3 15.10 -6.97 12.83
CA ILE A 3 14.49 -8.12 12.16
C ILE A 3 15.57 -8.61 11.20
N ALA A 4 16.31 -9.63 11.64
CA ALA A 4 17.19 -10.36 10.75
C ALA A 4 16.35 -10.85 9.56
N PRO A 5 16.84 -10.76 8.32
CA PRO A 5 16.20 -11.48 7.25
C PRO A 5 16.31 -12.95 7.62
N THR A 6 15.18 -13.60 7.92
CA THR A 6 15.12 -15.06 7.84
C THR A 6 15.23 -15.42 6.37
N SER A 7 16.46 -15.30 5.85
CA SER A 7 16.94 -15.98 4.68
C SER A 7 16.94 -17.47 5.03
N SER A 8 15.77 -18.09 5.00
CA SER A 8 15.70 -19.46 4.55
C SER A 8 16.00 -19.41 3.07
N THR A 9 17.28 -19.44 2.72
CA THR A 9 17.71 -19.69 1.35
C THR A 9 17.25 -21.11 1.00
N PHE A 10 16.02 -21.23 0.51
CA PHE A 10 15.58 -22.45 -0.15
C PHE A 10 16.40 -22.54 -1.43
N TYR A 11 17.50 -23.29 -1.36
CA TYR A 11 18.22 -23.72 -2.53
C TYR A 11 17.33 -24.66 -3.33
N TYR A 12 16.52 -24.09 -4.23
CA TYR A 12 15.88 -24.84 -5.29
C TYR A 12 16.99 -25.20 -6.28
N LYS A 13 17.63 -26.36 -6.11
CA LYS A 13 18.29 -27.03 -7.24
C LYS A 13 17.17 -27.50 -8.15
N ALA A 14 16.81 -26.68 -9.13
CA ALA A 14 15.95 -27.11 -10.21
C ALA A 14 16.74 -28.12 -11.03
N ASP A 15 16.51 -29.42 -10.80
CA ASP A 15 16.73 -30.39 -11.86
C ASP A 15 15.84 -29.97 -13.04
N HIS A 16 16.40 -29.95 -14.25
CA HIS A 16 15.84 -29.51 -15.55
C HIS A 16 14.40 -30.00 -15.91
N ASN A 17 13.72 -30.74 -15.03
CA ASN A 17 12.48 -31.46 -15.29
C ASN A 17 11.19 -30.81 -14.74
N ASP A 18 11.17 -29.59 -14.16
CA ASP A 18 9.96 -29.17 -13.44
C ASP A 18 9.45 -27.73 -13.59
N ALA A 19 9.94 -26.94 -14.55
CA ALA A 19 9.38 -25.59 -14.80
C ALA A 19 7.86 -25.61 -15.05
N THR A 20 7.35 -26.66 -15.71
CA THR A 20 5.92 -26.83 -15.98
C THR A 20 5.11 -27.09 -14.70
N THR A 21 5.61 -27.92 -13.79
CA THR A 21 4.91 -28.21 -12.53
C THR A 21 4.99 -27.03 -11.59
N VAL A 22 6.14 -26.34 -11.51
CA VAL A 22 6.26 -25.09 -10.73
C VAL A 22 5.27 -24.05 -11.23
N ILE A 23 5.20 -23.81 -12.55
CA ILE A 23 4.20 -22.93 -13.15
C ILE A 23 2.77 -23.37 -12.80
N LYS A 24 2.48 -24.66 -12.82
CA LYS A 24 1.15 -25.19 -12.46
C LYS A 24 0.83 -24.94 -10.99
N THR A 25 1.78 -25.15 -10.09
CA THR A 25 1.65 -24.89 -8.66
C THR A 25 1.41 -23.41 -8.41
N LEU A 26 2.25 -22.52 -8.95
CA LEU A 26 2.08 -21.07 -8.87
C LEU A 26 0.72 -20.64 -9.40
N ASN A 27 0.31 -21.16 -10.57
CA ASN A 27 -1.00 -20.85 -11.11
C ASN A 27 -2.16 -21.25 -10.19
N ASN A 28 -2.08 -22.43 -9.56
CA ASN A 28 -3.10 -22.89 -8.62
C ASN A 28 -3.14 -22.04 -7.36
N GLU A 29 -1.99 -21.62 -6.83
CA GLU A 29 -1.93 -20.74 -5.67
C GLU A 29 -2.47 -19.35 -6.00
N LEU A 30 -2.11 -18.78 -7.15
CA LEU A 30 -2.67 -17.52 -7.61
C LEU A 30 -4.20 -17.59 -7.69
N LEU A 31 -4.76 -18.64 -8.29
CA LEU A 31 -6.22 -18.82 -8.38
C LEU A 31 -6.92 -18.87 -7.01
N LYS A 32 -6.26 -19.42 -5.97
CA LYS A 32 -6.79 -19.40 -4.61
C LYS A 32 -6.80 -17.99 -4.03
N ILE A 33 -5.68 -17.27 -4.16
CA ILE A 33 -5.55 -15.88 -3.71
C ILE A 33 -6.60 -15.00 -4.40
N GLU A 34 -6.70 -15.09 -5.73
CA GLU A 34 -7.66 -14.32 -6.52
C GLU A 34 -9.10 -14.63 -6.11
N LYS A 35 -9.44 -15.90 -5.85
CA LYS A 35 -10.78 -16.27 -5.39
C LYS A 35 -11.16 -15.60 -4.07
N GLU A 36 -10.19 -15.38 -3.17
CA GLU A 36 -10.42 -14.69 -1.91
C GLU A 36 -10.49 -13.16 -2.08
N LEU A 37 -9.55 -12.57 -2.84
CA LEU A 37 -9.47 -11.12 -3.04
C LEU A 37 -10.59 -10.54 -3.92
N TYR A 38 -11.11 -11.33 -4.85
CA TYR A 38 -12.14 -10.91 -5.80
C TYR A 38 -13.52 -11.47 -5.48
N ASN A 39 -13.72 -11.95 -4.26
CA ASN A 39 -15.02 -12.34 -3.77
C ASN A 39 -15.92 -11.12 -3.51
N GLN A 40 -17.21 -11.35 -3.31
CA GLN A 40 -18.18 -10.30 -2.97
C GLN A 40 -17.90 -9.67 -1.59
N TYR A 41 -17.30 -10.43 -0.68
CA TYR A 41 -16.94 -9.97 0.66
C TYR A 41 -15.46 -9.64 0.71
N GLU A 42 -15.13 -8.42 1.11
CA GLU A 42 -13.76 -7.98 1.32
C GLU A 42 -13.11 -8.81 2.45
N PRO A 43 -11.90 -9.35 2.29
CA PRO A 43 -11.20 -10.04 3.36
C PRO A 43 -10.89 -9.11 4.54
N SER A 44 -10.76 -9.68 5.74
CA SER A 44 -10.32 -8.91 6.91
C SER A 44 -8.91 -8.35 6.72
N PRO A 45 -8.52 -7.28 7.44
CA PRO A 45 -7.16 -6.74 7.38
C PRO A 45 -6.08 -7.79 7.63
N GLU A 46 -6.27 -8.67 8.62
CA GLU A 46 -5.32 -9.74 8.93
C GLU A 46 -5.18 -10.71 7.74
N ARG A 47 -6.31 -11.10 7.14
CA ARG A 47 -6.29 -11.99 5.97
C ARG A 47 -5.66 -11.33 4.76
N LYS A 48 -5.87 -10.03 4.55
CA LYS A 48 -5.20 -9.25 3.51
C LYS A 48 -3.68 -9.25 3.69
N ASN A 49 -3.17 -9.02 4.91
CA ASN A 49 -1.73 -9.10 5.20
C ASN A 49 -1.14 -10.48 4.86
N GLU A 50 -1.85 -11.56 5.21
CA GLU A 50 -1.43 -12.93 4.87
C GLU A 50 -1.38 -13.16 3.36
N LEU A 51 -2.42 -12.73 2.63
CA LEU A 51 -2.51 -12.86 1.18
C LEU A 51 -1.44 -12.02 0.47
N ASN A 52 -1.17 -10.81 0.97
CA ASN A 52 -0.12 -9.92 0.48
C ASN A 52 1.24 -10.61 0.62
N SER A 53 1.59 -11.04 1.84
CA SER A 53 2.83 -11.78 2.12
C SER A 53 2.97 -13.02 1.23
N LYS A 54 1.89 -13.78 1.03
CA LYS A 54 1.90 -14.96 0.17
C LYS A 54 2.12 -14.60 -1.31
N ALA A 55 1.58 -13.48 -1.79
CA ALA A 55 1.86 -13.01 -3.13
C ALA A 55 3.35 -12.67 -3.30
N PHE A 56 3.96 -11.99 -2.32
CA PHE A 56 5.39 -11.66 -2.33
C PHE A 56 6.29 -12.89 -2.30
N GLU A 57 5.97 -13.91 -1.50
CA GLU A 57 6.70 -15.18 -1.52
C GLU A 57 6.73 -15.80 -2.93
N ASN A 58 5.59 -15.79 -3.63
CA ASN A 58 5.50 -16.34 -4.98
C ASN A 58 6.21 -15.47 -6.03
N ILE A 59 6.17 -14.14 -5.89
CA ILE A 59 6.96 -13.20 -6.71
C ILE A 59 8.45 -13.55 -6.60
N ASN A 60 8.97 -13.69 -5.38
CA ASN A 60 10.37 -14.02 -5.15
C ASN A 60 10.77 -15.36 -5.79
N ILE A 61 9.93 -16.40 -5.65
CA ILE A 61 10.15 -17.69 -6.32
C ILE A 61 10.25 -17.50 -7.85
N ILE A 62 9.34 -16.74 -8.43
CA ILE A 62 9.33 -16.48 -9.88
C ILE A 62 10.58 -15.73 -10.31
N GLU A 63 10.96 -14.69 -9.58
CA GLU A 63 12.15 -13.88 -9.89
C GLU A 63 13.44 -14.70 -9.81
N ASP A 64 13.57 -15.58 -8.82
CA ASP A 64 14.76 -16.43 -8.68
C ASP A 64 14.87 -17.46 -9.81
N ILE A 65 13.74 -17.99 -10.27
CA ILE A 65 13.68 -18.83 -11.48
C ILE A 65 14.07 -18.02 -12.71
N LEU A 66 13.53 -16.80 -12.83
CA LEU A 66 13.82 -15.89 -13.94
C LEU A 66 15.24 -15.31 -13.91
N LYS A 67 15.99 -15.37 -12.81
CA LYS A 67 17.43 -15.00 -12.79
C LYS A 67 18.31 -16.09 -13.41
N ASN A 68 17.89 -17.35 -13.32
CA ASN A 68 18.63 -18.52 -13.82
C ASN A 68 18.04 -19.03 -15.16
N LYS A 69 17.91 -18.12 -16.15
CA LYS A 69 17.16 -18.35 -17.41
C LYS A 69 17.74 -19.42 -18.34
N GLU A 70 19.01 -19.81 -18.17
CA GLU A 70 19.77 -20.61 -19.13
C GLU A 70 19.14 -21.99 -19.42
N GLU A 71 18.25 -22.45 -18.53
CA GLU A 71 17.65 -23.78 -18.57
C GLU A 71 16.16 -23.77 -18.97
N ILE A 72 15.57 -22.60 -19.23
CA ILE A 72 14.11 -22.45 -19.34
C ILE A 72 13.71 -22.04 -20.76
N ASN A 73 12.75 -22.76 -21.34
CA ASN A 73 12.24 -22.39 -22.67
C ASN A 73 11.45 -21.06 -22.64
N ILE A 74 11.44 -20.36 -23.78
CA ILE A 74 10.81 -19.03 -23.94
C ILE A 74 9.34 -19.01 -23.52
N LYS A 75 8.57 -20.07 -23.83
CA LYS A 75 7.14 -20.15 -23.46
C LYS A 75 6.96 -20.15 -21.94
N SER A 76 7.82 -20.85 -21.22
CA SER A 76 7.80 -20.93 -19.76
C SER A 76 8.26 -19.61 -19.13
N ILE A 77 9.27 -18.95 -19.71
CA ILE A 77 9.70 -17.60 -19.31
C ILE A 77 8.53 -16.62 -19.41
N LYS A 78 7.85 -16.56 -20.56
CA LYS A 78 6.67 -15.70 -20.73
C LYS A 78 5.58 -16.01 -19.68
N ARG A 79 5.29 -17.29 -19.43
CA ARG A 79 4.27 -17.65 -18.44
C ARG A 79 4.66 -17.25 -17.02
N LEU A 80 5.93 -17.38 -16.65
CA LEU A 80 6.45 -16.88 -15.37
C LEU A 80 6.34 -15.36 -15.28
N GLN A 81 6.65 -14.62 -16.35
CA GLN A 81 6.46 -13.17 -16.40
C GLN A 81 4.99 -12.77 -16.23
N GLU A 82 4.05 -13.46 -16.89
CA GLU A 82 2.61 -13.25 -16.69
C GLU A 82 2.22 -13.46 -15.23
N LEU A 83 2.63 -14.59 -14.64
CA LEU A 83 2.33 -14.92 -13.24
C LEU A 83 2.92 -13.87 -12.28
N ASN A 84 4.14 -13.39 -12.53
CA ASN A 84 4.79 -12.39 -11.69
C ASN A 84 3.93 -11.11 -11.60
N VAL A 85 3.46 -10.64 -12.75
CA VAL A 85 2.62 -9.44 -12.82
C VAL A 85 1.26 -9.67 -12.17
N MET A 86 0.64 -10.85 -12.38
CA MET A 86 -0.64 -11.17 -11.76
C MET A 86 -0.55 -11.27 -10.23
N TYR A 87 0.52 -11.87 -9.70
CA TYR A 87 0.78 -11.83 -8.26
C TYR A 87 0.99 -10.41 -7.77
N GLY A 88 1.68 -9.57 -8.54
CA GLY A 88 1.82 -8.16 -8.18
C GLY A 88 0.49 -7.41 -8.14
N MET A 89 -0.45 -7.73 -9.03
CA MET A 89 -1.81 -7.18 -8.97
C MET A 89 -2.59 -7.68 -7.76
N ALA A 90 -2.42 -8.95 -7.38
CA ALA A 90 -2.98 -9.49 -6.15
C ALA A 90 -2.38 -8.83 -4.89
N ALA A 91 -1.07 -8.57 -4.88
CA ALA A 91 -0.40 -7.83 -3.83
C ALA A 91 -0.99 -6.42 -3.68
N MET A 92 -1.11 -5.66 -4.78
CA MET A 92 -1.75 -4.34 -4.76
C MET A 92 -3.19 -4.37 -4.24
N LYS A 93 -3.96 -5.43 -4.52
CA LYS A 93 -5.34 -5.57 -4.04
C LYS A 93 -5.45 -5.90 -2.54
N SER A 94 -4.36 -6.31 -1.92
CA SER A 94 -4.28 -6.71 -0.50
C SER A 94 -3.34 -5.83 0.34
N GLY A 95 -2.64 -4.88 -0.29
CA GLY A 95 -1.61 -4.06 0.34
C GLY A 95 -2.10 -2.78 0.99
N ASP A 96 -3.41 -2.59 1.13
CA ASP A 96 -4.02 -1.34 1.59
C ASP A 96 -4.23 -1.29 3.11
N THR A 97 -3.64 -2.21 3.87
CA THR A 97 -3.91 -2.45 5.30
C THR A 97 -2.96 -1.72 6.24
N GLU A 98 -1.65 -1.82 6.01
CA GLU A 98 -0.60 -1.27 6.86
C GLU A 98 0.59 -0.83 6.03
N TRP A 99 1.48 -0.04 6.63
CA TRP A 99 2.63 0.56 5.96
C TRP A 99 3.52 -0.46 5.25
N GLU A 100 3.78 -1.60 5.89
CA GLU A 100 4.65 -2.65 5.38
C GLU A 100 4.03 -3.33 4.15
N SER A 101 2.77 -3.76 4.23
CA SER A 101 2.03 -4.33 3.10
C SER A 101 1.87 -3.34 1.94
N PHE A 102 1.65 -2.05 2.25
CA PHE A 102 1.58 -0.99 1.26
C PHE A 102 2.93 -0.74 0.59
N GLY A 103 4.00 -0.67 1.37
CA GLY A 103 5.37 -0.46 0.89
C GLY A 103 5.81 -1.56 -0.08
N LEU A 104 5.56 -2.81 0.26
CA LEU A 104 5.83 -3.95 -0.62
C LEU A 104 5.04 -3.82 -1.94
N SER A 105 3.75 -3.44 -1.85
CA SER A 105 2.88 -3.29 -3.03
C SER A 105 3.32 -2.13 -3.93
N LYS A 106 3.82 -1.04 -3.34
CA LYS A 106 4.43 0.09 -4.05
C LYS A 106 5.67 -0.36 -4.83
N GLU A 107 6.56 -1.10 -4.19
CA GLU A 107 7.77 -1.62 -4.82
C GLU A 107 7.44 -2.47 -6.05
N VAL A 108 6.45 -3.37 -5.94
CA VAL A 108 6.02 -4.21 -7.06
C VAL A 108 5.39 -3.40 -8.18
N PHE A 109 4.58 -2.39 -7.87
CA PHE A 109 4.03 -1.52 -8.90
C PHE A 109 5.14 -0.82 -9.69
N GLU A 110 6.11 -0.21 -8.99
CA GLU A 110 7.25 0.48 -9.59
C GLU A 110 8.15 -0.46 -10.40
N ASN A 111 8.40 -1.67 -9.89
CA ASN A 111 9.21 -2.67 -10.57
C ASN A 111 8.51 -3.23 -11.82
N ASN A 112 7.20 -3.41 -11.78
CA ASN A 112 6.41 -3.79 -12.97
C ASN A 112 6.52 -2.74 -14.07
N GLU A 113 6.37 -1.46 -13.74
CA GLU A 113 6.54 -0.36 -14.72
C GLU A 113 7.93 -0.39 -15.37
N LYS A 114 8.99 -0.56 -14.59
CA LYS A 114 10.36 -0.70 -15.12
C LYS A 114 10.48 -1.92 -16.02
N PHE A 115 9.95 -3.07 -15.58
CA PHE A 115 9.99 -4.32 -16.32
C PHE A 115 9.33 -4.19 -17.70
N PHE A 116 8.11 -3.66 -17.78
CA PHE A 116 7.39 -3.51 -19.05
C PHE A 116 8.07 -2.58 -20.05
N ASN A 117 8.88 -1.64 -19.57
CA ASN A 117 9.66 -0.72 -20.40
C ASN A 117 11.10 -1.21 -20.67
N SER A 118 11.46 -2.42 -20.20
CA SER A 118 12.80 -3.00 -20.35
C SER A 118 12.88 -4.02 -21.48
N THR A 119 14.12 -4.35 -21.89
CA THR A 119 14.39 -5.45 -22.83
C THR A 119 14.14 -6.84 -22.24
N ASP A 120 13.92 -6.94 -20.92
CA ASP A 120 13.62 -8.21 -20.26
C ASP A 120 12.18 -8.67 -20.46
N CYS A 121 11.26 -7.76 -20.80
CA CYS A 121 9.86 -8.11 -21.03
C CYS A 121 9.68 -8.78 -22.39
N LEU A 122 9.24 -10.05 -22.38
CA LEU A 122 8.95 -10.82 -23.59
C LEU A 122 7.45 -10.84 -23.93
N LEU A 123 6.61 -10.20 -23.12
CA LEU A 123 5.16 -10.18 -23.27
C LEU A 123 4.74 -9.14 -24.31
N SER A 124 4.14 -9.61 -25.41
CA SER A 124 3.51 -8.73 -26.39
C SER A 124 2.28 -8.03 -25.82
N THR A 125 1.91 -6.88 -26.38
CA THR A 125 0.68 -6.16 -25.98
C THR A 125 -0.57 -7.04 -26.08
N SER A 126 -0.64 -7.93 -27.07
CA SER A 126 -1.76 -8.87 -27.22
C SER A 126 -1.80 -9.90 -26.09
N GLU A 127 -0.64 -10.42 -25.65
CA GLU A 127 -0.55 -11.33 -24.50
C GLU A 127 -0.98 -10.62 -23.21
N GLN A 128 -0.52 -9.38 -23.00
CA GLN A 128 -0.89 -8.56 -21.85
C GLN A 128 -2.41 -8.33 -21.77
N LEU A 129 -3.04 -7.92 -22.88
CA LEU A 129 -4.49 -7.73 -22.96
C LEU A 129 -5.26 -9.02 -22.69
N LYS A 130 -4.79 -10.16 -23.25
CA LYS A 130 -5.44 -11.46 -23.07
C LYS A 130 -5.45 -11.90 -21.60
N GLN A 131 -4.36 -11.61 -20.87
CA GLN A 131 -4.24 -11.92 -19.43
C GLN A 131 -4.81 -10.82 -18.53
N LYS A 132 -5.34 -9.72 -19.11
CA LYS A 132 -5.85 -8.56 -18.35
C LYS A 132 -4.80 -7.91 -17.44
N ILE A 133 -3.53 -7.89 -17.89
CA ILE A 133 -2.41 -7.29 -17.15
C ILE A 133 -1.84 -6.04 -17.85
N ASP A 134 -2.68 -5.36 -18.64
CA ASP A 134 -2.31 -4.12 -19.30
C ASP A 134 -2.09 -2.95 -18.32
N ILE A 135 -1.56 -1.85 -18.85
CA ILE A 135 -1.22 -0.66 -18.06
C ILE A 135 -2.43 -0.03 -17.37
N GLU A 136 -3.59 0.03 -18.03
CA GLU A 136 -4.80 0.63 -17.48
C GLU A 136 -5.28 -0.17 -16.27
N LYS A 137 -5.28 -1.50 -16.39
CA LYS A 137 -5.69 -2.39 -15.31
C LYS A 137 -4.73 -2.29 -14.14
N ARG A 138 -3.42 -2.30 -14.36
CA ARG A 138 -2.41 -2.14 -13.29
C ARG A 138 -2.53 -0.80 -12.57
N LEU A 139 -2.70 0.30 -13.31
CA LEU A 139 -2.95 1.63 -12.73
C LEU A 139 -4.22 1.66 -11.90
N THR A 140 -5.29 0.99 -12.34
CA THR A 140 -6.55 0.91 -11.59
C THR A 140 -6.34 0.24 -10.23
N TYR A 141 -5.63 -0.89 -10.18
CA TYR A 141 -5.31 -1.57 -8.93
C TYR A 141 -4.45 -0.72 -8.01
N TRP A 142 -3.41 -0.10 -8.55
CA TRP A 142 -2.53 0.75 -7.78
C TRP A 142 -3.26 1.96 -7.19
N ASN A 143 -4.04 2.67 -8.00
CA ASN A 143 -4.81 3.83 -7.55
C ASN A 143 -5.83 3.44 -6.47
N THR A 144 -6.48 2.28 -6.62
CA THR A 144 -7.40 1.76 -5.60
C THR A 144 -6.65 1.44 -4.30
N CYS A 145 -5.48 0.82 -4.38
CA CYS A 145 -4.64 0.53 -3.21
C CYS A 145 -4.26 1.81 -2.46
N GLN A 146 -3.75 2.83 -3.17
CA GLN A 146 -3.41 4.13 -2.57
C GLN A 146 -4.62 4.80 -1.90
N TYR A 147 -5.78 4.80 -2.56
CA TYR A 147 -6.99 5.42 -2.02
C TYR A 147 -7.47 4.70 -0.75
N ASN A 148 -7.51 3.37 -0.78
CA ASN A 148 -7.94 2.57 0.38
C ASN A 148 -6.94 2.68 1.53
N PHE A 149 -5.64 2.72 1.24
CA PHE A 149 -4.63 2.90 2.28
C PHE A 149 -4.76 4.28 2.94
N ALA A 150 -5.00 5.32 2.14
CA ALA A 150 -5.30 6.66 2.66
C ALA A 150 -6.59 6.68 3.51
N TYR A 151 -7.61 5.93 3.11
CA TYR A 151 -8.83 5.75 3.90
C TYR A 151 -8.52 5.15 5.28
N ASN A 152 -7.78 4.04 5.31
CA ASN A 152 -7.43 3.38 6.57
C ASN A 152 -6.60 4.29 7.49
N ILE A 153 -5.65 5.05 6.93
CA ILE A 153 -4.88 6.05 7.69
C ILE A 153 -5.82 7.07 8.36
N VAL A 154 -6.80 7.59 7.62
CA VAL A 154 -7.68 8.68 8.07
C VAL A 154 -8.70 8.21 9.11
N TYR A 155 -9.27 7.02 8.94
CA TYR A 155 -10.42 6.58 9.74
C TYR A 155 -10.06 5.60 10.84
N GLU A 156 -9.06 4.74 10.64
CA GLU A 156 -8.67 3.72 11.63
C GLU A 156 -7.54 4.22 12.52
N GLY A 157 -6.72 5.14 12.01
CA GLY A 157 -5.49 5.58 12.65
C GLY A 157 -4.40 4.53 12.49
N MET A 158 -3.18 4.98 12.15
CA MET A 158 -2.04 4.09 11.96
C MET A 158 -0.88 4.48 12.86
N SER A 159 -0.11 3.48 13.27
CA SER A 159 1.21 3.70 13.85
C SER A 159 2.18 4.26 12.80
N ALA A 160 3.34 4.71 13.26
CA ALA A 160 4.47 4.96 12.37
C ALA A 160 4.86 3.65 11.65
N PRO A 161 5.37 3.72 10.41
CA PRO A 161 5.98 2.58 9.74
C PRO A 161 7.15 2.05 10.55
N SER A 162 7.29 0.72 10.63
CA SER A 162 8.45 0.07 11.23
C SER A 162 9.70 0.24 10.36
N ASP A 163 9.48 0.37 9.05
CA ASP A 163 10.53 0.64 8.07
C ASP A 163 10.97 2.11 8.11
N LEU A 164 12.24 2.30 8.48
CA LEU A 164 12.88 3.62 8.55
C LEU A 164 13.15 4.24 7.18
N THR A 165 13.01 3.47 6.10
CA THR A 165 13.23 3.94 4.73
C THR A 165 11.97 4.52 4.07
N GLN A 166 10.83 4.53 4.78
CA GLN A 166 9.60 5.21 4.38
C GLN A 166 9.77 6.75 4.45
N ASN A 167 10.56 7.29 3.53
CA ASN A 167 11.05 8.66 3.55
C ASN A 167 9.94 9.72 3.63
N ASP A 168 8.80 9.48 2.97
CA ASP A 168 7.68 10.43 2.94
C ASP A 168 7.08 10.60 4.36
N PHE A 169 6.86 9.50 5.09
CA PHE A 169 6.36 9.57 6.47
C PHE A 169 7.36 10.28 7.38
N HIS A 170 8.63 9.84 7.37
CA HIS A 170 9.65 10.37 8.28
C HIS A 170 9.91 11.85 8.03
N HIS A 171 9.90 12.29 6.77
CA HIS A 171 9.99 13.70 6.42
C HIS A 171 8.87 14.55 7.03
N HIS A 172 7.62 14.09 6.94
CA HIS A 172 6.49 14.80 7.54
C HIS A 172 6.51 14.72 9.08
N PHE A 173 6.92 13.59 9.64
CA PHE A 173 7.07 13.42 11.08
C PHE A 173 8.08 14.41 11.68
N GLU A 174 9.23 14.61 11.04
CA GLU A 174 10.21 15.61 11.46
C GLU A 174 9.64 17.04 11.45
N GLN A 175 8.81 17.38 10.45
CA GLN A 175 8.16 18.70 10.36
C GLN A 175 7.11 18.93 11.46
N CYS A 176 6.42 17.86 11.87
CA CYS A 176 5.37 17.91 12.88
C CYS A 176 5.91 17.76 14.32
N SER A 177 7.12 17.21 14.48
CA SER A 177 7.74 16.99 15.78
C SER A 177 8.21 18.30 16.40
N ARG A 178 7.54 18.74 17.47
CA ARG A 178 7.88 19.95 18.25
C ARG A 178 7.98 19.62 19.72
N SER A 179 8.71 20.43 20.48
CA SER A 179 8.94 20.20 21.92
C SER A 179 7.66 20.16 22.76
N ASN A 180 6.57 20.78 22.29
CA ASN A 180 5.27 20.84 22.95
C ASN A 180 4.21 19.90 22.33
N ILE A 181 4.60 19.06 21.37
CA ILE A 181 3.71 18.12 20.67
C ILE A 181 4.16 16.71 20.99
N SER A 182 3.22 15.84 21.40
CA SER A 182 3.53 14.44 21.67
C SER A 182 3.81 13.67 20.39
N ASN A 183 4.55 12.57 20.51
CA ASN A 183 4.85 11.70 19.37
C ASN A 183 3.58 11.19 18.68
N ASP A 184 2.55 10.81 19.43
CA ASP A 184 1.30 10.28 18.85
C ASP A 184 0.59 11.32 17.96
N ILE A 185 0.58 12.59 18.38
CA ILE A 185 0.04 13.69 17.58
C ILE A 185 0.90 13.95 16.34
N ALA A 186 2.24 13.93 16.50
CA ALA A 186 3.15 14.12 15.37
C ALA A 186 3.03 12.97 14.35
N ILE A 187 2.89 11.72 14.79
CA ILE A 187 2.63 10.54 13.94
C ILE A 187 1.31 10.71 13.20
N ALA A 188 0.22 11.05 13.91
CA ALA A 188 -1.09 11.21 13.28
C ALA A 188 -1.12 12.36 12.26
N ALA A 189 -0.40 13.46 12.53
CA ALA A 189 -0.24 14.57 11.60
C ALA A 189 0.57 14.19 10.35
N ALA A 190 1.68 13.45 10.53
CA ALA A 190 2.48 12.94 9.42
C ALA A 190 1.68 11.98 8.55
N ASN A 191 0.97 11.05 9.17
CA ASN A 191 0.05 10.13 8.51
C ASN A 191 -1.04 10.87 7.73
N ALA A 192 -1.65 11.93 8.28
CA ALA A 192 -2.61 12.74 7.56
C ALA A 192 -2.02 13.39 6.30
N LYS A 193 -0.75 13.83 6.34
CA LYS A 193 -0.05 14.36 5.16
C LYS A 193 0.20 13.27 4.11
N CYS A 194 0.63 12.10 4.54
CA CYS A 194 0.77 10.95 3.64
C CYS A 194 -0.57 10.57 2.98
N ALA A 195 -1.66 10.51 3.74
CA ALA A 195 -3.00 10.20 3.23
C ALA A 195 -3.45 11.23 2.19
N GLU A 196 -3.23 12.53 2.42
CA GLU A 196 -3.53 13.58 1.43
C GLU A 196 -2.77 13.35 0.11
N ASN A 197 -1.48 13.02 0.19
CA ASN A 197 -0.66 12.75 -0.99
C ASN A 197 -1.10 11.48 -1.73
N LEU A 198 -1.43 10.42 -0.99
CA LEU A 198 -1.96 9.16 -1.54
C LEU A 198 -3.29 9.39 -2.26
N CYS A 199 -4.22 10.12 -1.65
CA CYS A 199 -5.48 10.52 -2.28
C CYS A 199 -5.23 11.31 -3.56
N LYS A 200 -4.38 12.33 -3.53
CA LYS A 200 -4.02 13.11 -4.72
C LYS A 200 -3.47 12.26 -5.85
N SER A 201 -2.63 11.27 -5.53
CA SER A 201 -2.01 10.37 -6.52
C SER A 201 -3.00 9.35 -7.08
N SER A 202 -4.02 8.96 -6.31
CA SER A 202 -5.04 7.99 -6.72
C SER A 202 -6.16 8.56 -7.61
N LEU A 203 -6.35 9.88 -7.60
CA LEU A 203 -7.48 10.57 -8.23
C LEU A 203 -7.05 11.36 -9.47
N THR A 204 -7.92 11.38 -10.48
CA THR A 204 -7.80 12.33 -11.59
C THR A 204 -8.12 13.76 -11.14
N GLU A 205 -7.64 14.78 -11.85
CA GLU A 205 -7.91 16.19 -11.49
C GLU A 205 -9.41 16.52 -11.39
N GLN A 206 -10.23 15.88 -12.21
CA GLN A 206 -11.68 16.07 -12.18
C GLN A 206 -12.32 15.51 -10.90
N GLN A 207 -11.74 14.45 -10.33
CA GLN A 207 -12.26 13.82 -9.12
C GLN A 207 -11.85 14.55 -7.84
N LYS A 208 -10.66 15.18 -7.81
CA LYS A 208 -10.09 15.76 -6.59
C LYS A 208 -10.98 16.81 -5.90
N SER A 209 -11.71 17.61 -6.66
CA SER A 209 -12.52 18.72 -6.12
C SER A 209 -13.82 18.27 -5.44
N SER A 210 -14.34 17.10 -5.79
CA SER A 210 -15.60 16.57 -5.28
C SER A 210 -15.45 15.31 -4.44
N ASP A 211 -14.25 14.72 -4.38
CA ASP A 211 -14.00 13.51 -3.62
C ASP A 211 -14.06 13.75 -2.09
N ILE A 212 -14.78 12.88 -1.39
CA ILE A 212 -15.06 13.03 0.04
C ILE A 212 -13.79 12.81 0.86
N LEU A 213 -13.00 11.78 0.54
CA LEU A 213 -11.77 11.47 1.27
C LEU A 213 -10.72 12.55 1.05
N MET A 214 -10.58 13.05 -0.17
CA MET A 214 -9.70 14.18 -0.50
C MET A 214 -10.07 15.43 0.32
N ASN A 215 -11.35 15.81 0.34
CA ASN A 215 -11.80 16.96 1.14
C ASN A 215 -11.60 16.74 2.65
N THR A 216 -11.79 15.52 3.12
CA THR A 216 -11.56 15.13 4.52
C THR A 216 -10.10 15.24 4.90
N THR A 217 -9.18 14.72 4.08
CA THR A 217 -7.73 14.83 4.32
C THR A 217 -7.27 16.28 4.31
N LEU A 218 -7.76 17.12 3.39
CA LEU A 218 -7.43 18.55 3.38
C LEU A 218 -7.82 19.24 4.69
N ARG A 219 -9.03 18.97 5.19
CA ARG A 219 -9.51 19.55 6.46
C ARG A 219 -8.72 19.02 7.65
N LEU A 220 -8.45 17.71 7.70
CA LEU A 220 -7.65 17.10 8.76
C LEU A 220 -6.22 17.66 8.79
N ASN A 221 -5.60 17.87 7.63
CA ASN A 221 -4.28 18.48 7.54
C ASN A 221 -4.27 19.93 7.99
N LYS A 222 -5.32 20.70 7.67
CA LYS A 222 -5.49 22.06 8.18
C LYS A 222 -5.60 22.06 9.71
N PHE A 223 -6.43 21.17 10.26
CA PHE A 223 -6.57 21.01 11.70
C PHE A 223 -5.23 20.74 12.39
N TYR A 224 -4.44 19.76 11.91
CA TYR A 224 -3.13 19.48 12.50
C TYR A 224 -2.15 20.64 12.34
N HIS A 225 -2.18 21.35 11.21
CA HIS A 225 -1.38 22.55 11.04
C HIS A 225 -1.73 23.62 12.08
N ASP A 226 -3.01 23.93 12.25
CA ASP A 226 -3.48 24.94 13.20
C ASP A 226 -3.18 24.50 14.65
N TYR A 227 -3.41 23.23 14.99
CA TYR A 227 -3.13 22.67 16.32
C TYR A 227 -1.64 22.73 16.69
N ILE A 228 -0.75 22.34 15.77
CA ILE A 228 0.70 22.29 16.02
C ILE A 228 1.32 23.71 16.07
N ASN A 229 0.78 24.66 15.31
CA ASN A 229 1.35 26.00 15.19
C ASN A 229 0.75 27.02 16.16
N THR A 230 -0.38 26.73 16.80
CA THR A 230 -1.05 27.66 17.72
C THR A 230 -0.57 27.44 19.16
N PRO A 231 0.00 28.45 19.83
CA PRO A 231 0.26 28.37 21.27
C PRO A 231 -1.05 28.16 22.04
N SER A 232 -1.06 27.18 22.96
CA SER A 232 -2.26 26.81 23.74
C SER A 232 -3.47 26.46 22.85
N ALA A 233 -3.25 25.67 21.80
CA ALA A 233 -4.29 25.25 20.85
C ALA A 233 -5.49 24.55 21.51
N ASP A 234 -5.30 23.92 22.66
CA ASP A 234 -6.33 23.29 23.49
C ASP A 234 -7.36 24.28 24.07
N LEU A 235 -6.99 25.55 24.17
CA LEU A 235 -7.85 26.65 24.62
C LEU A 235 -8.51 27.41 23.46
N ASN A 236 -8.20 27.07 22.21
CA ASN A 236 -8.75 27.75 21.04
C ASN A 236 -10.09 27.13 20.62
N ASP A 237 -11.17 27.92 20.65
CA ASP A 237 -12.53 27.45 20.35
C ASP A 237 -12.73 27.08 18.87
N ASP A 238 -12.03 27.72 17.93
CA ASP A 238 -12.11 27.39 16.50
C ASP A 238 -11.47 26.02 16.24
N ILE A 239 -10.29 25.77 16.83
CA ILE A 239 -9.60 24.48 16.74
C ILE A 239 -10.43 23.38 17.41
N ARG A 240 -11.00 23.67 18.58
CA ARG A 240 -11.92 22.76 19.29
C ARG A 240 -13.13 22.41 18.41
N SER A 241 -13.80 23.41 17.85
CA SER A 241 -14.95 23.23 16.97
C SER A 241 -14.62 22.36 15.76
N ASP A 242 -13.44 22.56 15.16
CA ASP A 242 -12.98 21.75 14.04
C ASP A 242 -12.69 20.30 14.45
N ALA A 243 -12.09 20.07 15.62
CA ALA A 243 -11.90 18.72 16.17
C ALA A 243 -13.24 17.99 16.38
N PHE A 244 -14.26 18.67 16.91
CA PHE A 244 -15.60 18.10 17.06
C PHE A 244 -16.20 17.73 15.70
N PHE A 245 -16.10 18.60 14.70
CA PHE A 245 -16.60 18.31 13.36
C PHE A 245 -15.89 17.11 12.73
N LEU A 246 -14.55 17.06 12.83
CA LEU A 246 -13.74 15.96 12.34
C LEU A 246 -14.19 14.62 12.95
N VAL A 247 -14.33 14.54 14.27
CA VAL A 247 -14.69 13.27 14.94
C VAL A 247 -16.18 12.93 14.80
N LYS A 248 -17.09 13.90 14.95
CA LYS A 248 -18.53 13.63 15.03
C LYS A 248 -19.23 13.61 13.68
N ASN A 249 -18.76 14.42 12.74
CA ASN A 249 -19.40 14.54 11.42
C ASN A 249 -18.65 13.76 10.35
N LEU A 250 -17.31 13.73 10.43
CA LEU A 250 -16.50 12.98 9.47
C LEU A 250 -16.02 11.63 10.01
N SER A 251 -16.15 11.35 11.31
CA SER A 251 -15.71 10.08 11.92
C SER A 251 -14.22 9.78 11.73
N VAL A 252 -13.38 10.80 11.54
CA VAL A 252 -11.94 10.59 11.39
C VAL A 252 -11.29 10.20 12.71
N TYR A 253 -10.20 9.47 12.62
CA TYR A 253 -9.35 9.20 13.76
C TYR A 253 -8.64 10.48 14.22
N LEU A 254 -8.71 10.75 15.52
CA LEU A 254 -7.82 11.69 16.21
C LEU A 254 -7.20 10.97 17.42
N PRO A 255 -5.93 11.29 17.77
CA PRO A 255 -5.28 10.80 18.98
C PRO A 255 -6.13 11.02 20.23
N PHE A 256 -6.07 10.08 21.17
CA PHE A 256 -6.81 10.15 22.44
C PHE A 256 -6.50 11.43 23.21
N GLU A 257 -5.24 11.86 23.23
CA GLU A 257 -4.81 13.10 23.90
C GLU A 257 -5.57 14.34 23.38
N ILE A 258 -5.79 14.45 22.07
CA ILE A 258 -6.54 15.57 21.48
C ILE A 258 -8.02 15.48 21.88
N LYS A 259 -8.59 14.28 21.81
CA LYS A 259 -9.98 14.04 22.18
C LYS A 259 -10.23 14.39 23.65
N GLU A 260 -9.33 13.98 24.55
CA GLU A 260 -9.41 14.27 25.98
C GLU A 260 -9.34 15.78 26.27
N LYS A 261 -8.35 16.49 25.69
CA LYS A 261 -8.20 17.95 25.84
C LYS A 261 -9.44 18.74 25.41
N PHE A 262 -10.15 18.25 24.40
CA PHE A 262 -11.35 18.89 23.87
C PHE A 262 -12.67 18.31 24.41
N GLY A 263 -12.63 17.30 25.29
CA GLY A 263 -13.83 16.67 25.84
C GLY A 263 -14.66 15.90 24.81
N ILE A 264 -14.01 15.29 23.81
CA ILE A 264 -14.64 14.51 22.74
C ILE A 264 -14.64 13.03 23.13
N ASN A 265 -15.81 12.48 23.45
CA ASN A 265 -16.01 11.04 23.71
C ASN A 265 -16.24 10.24 22.43
#